data_AF-A0A7R9CKZ3-F1
#
_entry.id   AF-A0A7R9CKZ3-F1
#
_cell.length_a   1.000
_cell.length_b   1.000
_cell.length_c   1.000
_cell.angle_alpha   90.00
_cell.angle_beta   90.00
_cell.angle_gamma   90.00
#
_symmetry.space_group_name_H-M   'P 1'
#
loop_
_entity.id
_entity.type
_entity.pdbx_description
1 polymer ?
#
loop_
_entity_poly.entity_id
_entity_poly.type
_entity_poly.pdbx_seq_one_letter_code
_entity_poly.pdbx_strand_id
1 'polypeptide(L)'
;MIGCDSCEEWYHGDCINITEREAKYIKQYFCIRCQEEDPTLETKFKPHKKKGEGHESRLSDGYEFRKSEGHEPKRRKDQSYEEESSPTKYKRPNGEDRKVRKIKSSADRKQHSSHGSHRRRKDSSSDGEHVSRSYSDKPRQCLGPSCTNHSRTGSKYCSDDCGMKLATNRIYQVLPQRIQEWSIAPCIAEEGNKRSLENVRKQQAEVRRNLQELDKRNKELDGIIARARNAVIDPRFREETEEEGESSTYCITCGHEIHSRTAIKHFEKCFNKYESQSSFGSIYKTRIEGNNMFCDFYNPANRTYCKRLRVLCPEHCKEPKVSATEVCGCPLVVNVFELTGEFCRAPKKSCLKHYCWEKLRRAEIDMERVRQLLKIDELIEQERQLRHLLTNRAGVMALLLHSTFDHEGMEAIHRRYQNEAAQQAANNSIMNMQQMHQ
;
A
#
# COMPACT_ATOMS: atom_id res chain seq x y z
N MET A 1 -13.47 15.25 -2.25
CA MET A 1 -12.23 14.98 -3.01
C MET A 1 -12.42 13.69 -3.79
N ILE A 2 -11.83 13.56 -4.97
CA ILE A 2 -11.90 12.38 -5.85
C ILE A 2 -10.48 11.94 -6.22
N GLY A 3 -10.23 10.64 -6.26
CA GLY A 3 -8.93 10.06 -6.60
C GLY A 3 -8.86 9.66 -8.08
N CYS A 4 -7.70 9.86 -8.72
CA CYS A 4 -7.42 9.36 -10.06
C CYS A 4 -7.08 7.86 -10.02
N ASP A 5 -7.66 7.04 -10.89
CA ASP A 5 -7.41 5.58 -10.94
C ASP A 5 -6.11 5.20 -11.66
N SER A 6 -5.41 6.16 -12.28
CA SER A 6 -4.12 5.94 -12.95
C SER A 6 -2.95 6.37 -12.07
N CYS A 7 -2.96 7.61 -11.55
CA CYS A 7 -1.88 8.14 -10.71
C CYS A 7 -2.16 8.12 -9.21
N GLU A 8 -3.36 7.72 -8.78
CA GLU A 8 -3.80 7.65 -7.37
C GLU A 8 -3.68 8.96 -6.57
N GLU A 9 -3.53 10.10 -7.26
CA GLU A 9 -3.56 11.42 -6.65
C GLU A 9 -4.99 11.90 -6.36
N TRP A 10 -5.14 12.70 -5.29
CA TRP A 10 -6.42 13.22 -4.83
C TRP A 10 -6.65 14.66 -5.28
N TYR A 11 -7.83 14.91 -5.84
CA TYR A 11 -8.22 16.20 -6.39
C TYR A 11 -9.46 16.74 -5.64
N HIS A 12 -9.51 18.06 -5.44
CA HIS A 12 -10.74 18.74 -5.00
C HIS A 12 -11.72 18.75 -6.17
N GLY A 13 -12.97 18.35 -5.96
CA GLY A 13 -13.98 18.30 -7.02
C GLY A 13 -14.16 19.63 -7.74
N ASP A 14 -14.17 20.73 -6.97
CA ASP A 14 -14.30 22.09 -7.50
C ASP A 14 -13.12 22.50 -8.40
N CYS A 15 -11.90 22.01 -8.14
CA CYS A 15 -10.70 22.35 -8.92
C CYS A 15 -10.63 21.64 -10.28
N ILE A 16 -11.46 20.61 -10.50
CA ILE A 16 -11.52 19.81 -11.73
C ILE A 16 -12.91 19.83 -12.36
N ASN A 17 -13.75 20.80 -11.99
CA ASN A 17 -15.12 20.98 -12.47
C ASN A 17 -16.03 19.75 -12.26
N ILE A 18 -15.82 19.02 -11.16
CA ILE A 18 -16.69 17.90 -10.76
C ILE A 18 -17.48 18.32 -9.53
N THR A 19 -18.78 18.49 -9.69
CA THR A 19 -19.66 18.78 -8.57
C THR A 19 -19.84 17.55 -7.67
N GLU A 20 -20.18 17.77 -6.40
CA GLU A 20 -20.46 16.67 -5.46
C GLU A 20 -21.59 15.73 -5.94
N ARG A 21 -22.52 16.26 -6.73
CA ARG A 21 -23.61 15.49 -7.35
C ARG A 21 -23.07 14.58 -8.45
N GLU A 22 -22.20 15.07 -9.31
CA GLU A 22 -21.59 14.30 -10.40
C GLU A 22 -20.62 13.25 -9.88
N ALA A 23 -19.84 13.57 -8.83
CA ALA A 23 -18.90 12.64 -8.20
C ALA A 23 -19.54 11.31 -7.77
N LYS A 24 -20.82 11.32 -7.35
CA LYS A 24 -21.57 10.11 -6.96
C LYS A 24 -21.80 9.13 -8.11
N TYR A 25 -21.77 9.63 -9.35
CA TYR A 25 -22.00 8.84 -10.55
C TYR A 25 -20.72 8.44 -11.27
N ILE A 26 -19.56 8.94 -10.84
CA ILE A 26 -18.27 8.56 -11.42
C ILE A 26 -17.85 7.20 -10.88
N LYS A 27 -17.59 6.25 -11.78
CA LYS A 27 -17.09 4.90 -11.47
C LYS A 27 -15.58 4.84 -11.57
N GLN A 28 -15.03 5.47 -12.60
CA GLN A 28 -13.60 5.59 -12.81
C GLN A 28 -13.25 7.01 -13.21
N TYR A 29 -12.27 7.60 -12.54
CA TYR A 29 -11.81 8.96 -12.78
C TYR A 29 -10.33 8.96 -13.19
N PHE A 30 -10.00 9.73 -14.23
CA PHE A 30 -8.64 9.96 -14.69
C PHE A 30 -8.41 11.47 -14.73
N CYS A 31 -7.30 11.96 -14.15
CA CYS A 31 -6.99 13.39 -14.14
C CYS A 31 -6.48 13.86 -15.51
N ILE A 32 -6.50 15.18 -15.74
CA ILE A 32 -6.11 15.80 -17.02
C ILE A 32 -4.70 15.36 -17.46
N ARG A 33 -3.76 15.26 -16.50
CA ARG A 33 -2.38 14.82 -16.79
C ARG A 33 -2.33 13.39 -17.32
N CYS A 34 -3.08 12.47 -16.71
CA CYS A 34 -3.14 11.08 -17.18
C CYS A 34 -3.88 10.96 -18.52
N GLN A 35 -4.86 11.82 -18.79
CA GLN A 35 -5.55 11.86 -20.09
C GLN A 35 -4.67 12.43 -21.21
N GLU A 36 -3.77 13.37 -20.89
CA GLU A 36 -2.79 13.93 -21.82
C GLU A 36 -1.67 12.93 -22.16
N GLU A 37 -1.25 12.12 -21.19
CA GLU A 37 -0.23 11.07 -21.39
C GLU A 37 -0.80 9.88 -22.17
N ASP A 38 -2.04 9.46 -21.88
CA ASP A 38 -2.74 8.39 -22.59
C ASP A 38 -4.17 8.81 -23.00
N PRO A 39 -4.40 9.18 -24.28
CA PRO A 39 -5.71 9.61 -24.79
C PRO A 39 -6.82 8.55 -24.72
N THR A 40 -6.47 7.31 -24.37
CA THR A 40 -7.42 6.19 -24.23
C THR A 40 -8.10 6.13 -22.86
N LEU A 41 -7.62 6.94 -21.89
CA LEU A 41 -8.12 6.95 -20.52
C LEU A 41 -9.33 7.89 -20.38
N GLU A 42 -10.54 7.38 -20.60
CA GLU A 42 -11.77 8.15 -20.42
C GLU A 42 -12.42 7.93 -19.05
N THR A 43 -12.98 9.01 -18.48
CA THR A 43 -13.77 8.94 -17.25
C THR A 43 -15.09 8.21 -17.47
N LYS A 44 -15.38 7.17 -16.67
CA LYS A 44 -16.58 6.34 -16.83
C LYS A 44 -17.65 6.69 -15.82
N PHE A 45 -18.84 7.00 -16.31
CA PHE A 45 -20.02 7.34 -15.50
C PHE A 45 -21.01 6.18 -15.39
N LYS A 46 -21.76 6.12 -14.29
CA LYS A 46 -22.94 5.25 -14.15
C LYS A 46 -24.07 5.79 -15.02
N PRO A 47 -24.81 4.94 -15.77
CA PRO A 47 -25.93 5.39 -16.58
C PRO A 47 -27.04 5.97 -15.69
N HIS A 48 -27.38 7.24 -15.90
CA HIS A 48 -28.42 7.96 -15.17
C HIS A 48 -29.76 7.86 -15.90
N LYS A 49 -30.80 7.33 -15.24
CA LYS A 49 -32.18 7.32 -15.76
C LYS A 49 -32.77 8.72 -15.59
N LYS A 50 -32.82 9.54 -16.65
CA LYS A 50 -33.47 10.87 -16.59
C LYS A 50 -34.96 10.70 -16.29
N LYS A 51 -35.47 11.28 -15.20
CA LYS A 51 -36.88 11.63 -15.06
C LYS A 51 -37.04 13.00 -15.72
N GLY A 52 -37.71 13.05 -16.87
CA GLY A 52 -37.97 14.28 -17.61
C GLY A 52 -39.21 15.00 -17.10
N GLU A 53 -39.16 16.34 -17.11
CA GLU A 53 -40.33 17.21 -17.09
C GLU A 53 -40.76 17.51 -18.53
N GLY A 54 -42.08 17.50 -18.77
CA GLY A 54 -42.72 18.40 -19.74
C GLY A 54 -43.29 17.83 -21.04
N HIS A 55 -44.63 17.80 -21.08
CA HIS A 55 -45.51 18.15 -22.21
C HIS A 55 -46.25 17.03 -22.98
N GLU A 56 -47.52 17.35 -23.19
CA GLU A 56 -48.67 16.55 -23.62
C GLU A 56 -48.82 16.50 -25.15
N SER A 57 -49.75 15.64 -25.59
CA SER A 57 -50.34 15.39 -26.93
C SER A 57 -49.72 14.22 -27.72
N ARG A 58 -50.39 13.07 -27.90
CA ARG A 58 -51.65 12.65 -28.58
C ARG A 58 -51.41 12.20 -30.03
N LEU A 59 -51.93 11.00 -30.32
CA LEU A 59 -52.23 10.38 -31.63
C LEU A 59 -51.03 9.78 -32.39
N SER A 60 -51.14 8.74 -33.21
CA SER A 60 -52.00 7.54 -33.34
C SER A 60 -51.31 6.67 -34.41
N ASP A 61 -51.79 5.43 -34.58
CA ASP A 61 -51.50 4.47 -35.67
C ASP A 61 -50.16 3.73 -35.55
N GLY A 62 -50.05 2.41 -35.71
CA GLY A 62 -51.00 1.38 -36.13
C GLY A 62 -50.21 0.29 -36.87
N TYR A 63 -50.51 -0.99 -36.60
CA TYR A 63 -50.19 -2.19 -37.41
C TYR A 63 -48.74 -2.73 -37.34
N GLU A 64 -48.41 -4.03 -37.23
CA GLU A 64 -49.16 -5.29 -37.36
C GLU A 64 -48.44 -6.45 -36.65
N PHE A 65 -49.16 -7.56 -36.51
CA PHE A 65 -49.03 -8.69 -35.61
C PHE A 65 -48.55 -9.97 -36.32
N ARG A 66 -47.76 -10.83 -35.63
CA ARG A 66 -47.87 -12.31 -35.76
C ARG A 66 -47.29 -13.07 -34.55
N LYS A 67 -48.17 -13.90 -33.96
CA LYS A 67 -48.03 -14.94 -32.89
C LYS A 67 -46.85 -15.91 -33.13
N SER A 68 -46.27 -16.60 -32.12
CA SER A 68 -46.92 -17.51 -31.15
C SER A 68 -46.07 -17.93 -29.92
N GLU A 69 -46.74 -18.00 -28.76
CA GLU A 69 -46.68 -18.95 -27.61
C GLU A 69 -45.34 -19.21 -26.86
N GLY A 70 -45.24 -19.15 -25.52
CA GLY A 70 -46.23 -18.98 -24.45
C GLY A 70 -45.61 -18.99 -23.02
N HIS A 71 -46.48 -18.69 -22.04
CA HIS A 71 -46.41 -18.88 -20.57
C HIS A 71 -45.76 -17.84 -19.61
N GLU A 72 -46.60 -16.86 -19.22
CA GLU A 72 -46.96 -16.24 -17.92
C GLU A 72 -46.03 -16.07 -16.68
N PRO A 73 -46.30 -15.06 -15.82
CA PRO A 73 -45.27 -14.23 -15.18
C PRO A 73 -45.23 -14.32 -13.64
N LYS A 74 -44.08 -14.01 -13.04
CA LYS A 74 -43.98 -13.72 -11.59
C LYS A 74 -43.77 -12.23 -11.34
N ARG A 75 -44.75 -11.66 -10.65
CA ARG A 75 -44.86 -10.30 -10.14
C ARG A 75 -43.73 -9.97 -9.16
N ARG A 76 -43.13 -8.78 -9.35
CA ARG A 76 -42.39 -8.04 -8.32
C ARG A 76 -43.39 -7.38 -7.37
N LYS A 77 -43.06 -7.36 -6.08
CA LYS A 77 -43.65 -6.44 -5.10
C LYS A 77 -42.50 -5.83 -4.31
N ASP A 78 -42.46 -4.50 -4.30
CA ASP A 78 -41.59 -3.67 -3.48
C ASP A 78 -41.77 -3.99 -2.00
N GLN A 79 -40.72 -3.80 -1.21
CA GLN A 79 -40.87 -3.56 0.22
C GLN A 79 -39.79 -2.61 0.74
N SER A 80 -40.31 -1.53 1.31
CA SER A 80 -39.70 -0.45 2.06
C SER A 80 -39.06 -0.92 3.37
N TYR A 81 -38.09 -0.12 3.82
CA TYR A 81 -37.58 -0.11 5.19
C TYR A 81 -38.67 0.35 6.16
N GLU A 82 -38.84 -0.38 7.27
CA GLU A 82 -39.13 0.19 8.59
C GLU A 82 -38.40 -0.61 9.68
N GLU A 83 -38.08 0.13 10.74
CA GLU A 83 -37.22 -0.20 11.87
C GLU A 83 -38.09 -0.65 13.07
N GLU A 84 -37.51 -1.50 13.93
CA GLU A 84 -37.76 -1.67 15.38
C GLU A 84 -38.05 -3.08 15.89
N SER A 85 -37.12 -3.50 16.76
CA SER A 85 -37.31 -4.13 18.08
C SER A 85 -37.97 -5.51 18.24
N SER A 86 -37.47 -6.19 19.30
CA SER A 86 -38.14 -7.22 20.14
C SER A 86 -37.73 -8.70 19.86
N PRO A 87 -37.96 -9.64 20.81
CA PRO A 87 -36.89 -10.20 21.64
C PRO A 87 -36.93 -11.76 21.71
N THR A 88 -36.11 -12.32 22.61
CA THR A 88 -36.31 -13.56 23.39
C THR A 88 -35.57 -14.87 23.00
N LYS A 89 -34.82 -15.32 24.03
CA LYS A 89 -34.73 -16.67 24.62
C LYS A 89 -34.19 -17.82 23.76
N TYR A 90 -33.00 -18.31 24.13
CA TYR A 90 -32.81 -19.74 24.42
C TYR A 90 -31.87 -19.97 25.62
N LYS A 91 -32.19 -21.04 26.34
CA LYS A 91 -31.81 -21.41 27.70
C LYS A 91 -30.35 -21.89 27.80
N ARG A 92 -29.68 -21.60 28.92
CA ARG A 92 -28.52 -22.37 29.43
C ARG A 92 -28.90 -23.05 30.75
N PRO A 93 -28.48 -24.29 31.02
CA PRO A 93 -28.74 -24.94 32.30
C PRO A 93 -27.75 -24.50 33.39
N ASN A 94 -28.28 -24.32 34.60
CA ASN A 94 -27.56 -24.34 35.89
C ASN A 94 -26.94 -25.74 36.09
N GLY A 95 -25.89 -25.98 36.86
CA GLY A 95 -25.13 -25.21 37.84
C GLY A 95 -24.45 -26.25 38.75
N GLU A 96 -23.39 -25.89 39.49
CA GLU A 96 -23.14 -26.43 40.83
C GLU A 96 -21.95 -25.71 41.52
N ASP A 97 -22.21 -25.34 42.76
CA ASP A 97 -21.36 -24.62 43.71
C ASP A 97 -20.23 -25.49 44.29
N ARG A 98 -19.06 -24.90 44.57
CA ARG A 98 -18.33 -25.22 45.81
C ARG A 98 -17.42 -24.11 46.33
N LYS A 99 -17.53 -23.91 47.64
CA LYS A 99 -17.02 -22.88 48.54
C LYS A 99 -15.51 -22.94 48.86
N VAL A 100 -14.91 -21.73 48.92
CA VAL A 100 -14.02 -21.15 49.98
C VAL A 100 -12.60 -21.73 50.18
N ARG A 101 -11.56 -20.86 50.15
CA ARG A 101 -10.71 -20.45 51.30
C ARG A 101 -9.59 -19.47 50.91
N LYS A 102 -9.45 -18.40 51.73
CA LYS A 102 -8.34 -17.42 51.79
C LYS A 102 -7.02 -18.09 52.21
N ILE A 103 -5.89 -17.65 51.63
CA ILE A 103 -4.61 -17.43 52.35
C ILE A 103 -3.91 -16.18 51.77
N LYS A 104 -3.40 -15.33 52.68
CA LYS A 104 -2.61 -14.10 52.45
C LYS A 104 -1.11 -14.43 52.31
N SER A 105 -0.38 -13.59 51.56
CA SER A 105 0.97 -13.11 51.93
C SER A 105 1.32 -11.88 51.06
N SER A 106 1.47 -10.70 51.67
CA SER A 106 2.75 -10.04 52.04
C SER A 106 3.41 -9.36 50.82
N ALA A 107 3.14 -8.09 50.55
CA ALA A 107 3.82 -6.90 51.11
C ALA A 107 5.29 -6.77 50.65
N ASP A 108 5.56 -5.77 49.80
CA ASP A 108 6.63 -4.83 50.12
C ASP A 108 6.36 -3.42 49.60
N ARG A 109 6.88 -2.47 50.38
CA ARG A 109 6.43 -1.09 50.56
C ARG A 109 7.53 -0.16 50.05
N LYS A 110 7.17 0.99 49.44
CA LYS A 110 7.77 2.29 49.76
C LYS A 110 7.03 3.43 49.05
N GLN A 111 6.11 4.02 49.83
CA GLN A 111 5.62 5.38 49.63
C GLN A 111 6.68 6.34 50.21
N HIS A 112 7.16 7.28 49.40
CA HIS A 112 7.70 8.54 49.88
C HIS A 112 6.65 9.62 49.59
N SER A 113 6.08 10.18 50.65
CA SER A 113 5.43 11.48 50.62
C SER A 113 6.50 12.56 50.69
N SER A 114 6.38 13.58 49.84
CA SER A 114 6.85 14.92 50.18
C SER A 114 5.93 15.94 49.51
N HIS A 115 5.51 16.89 50.33
CA HIS A 115 4.67 18.02 49.96
C HIS A 115 5.40 18.91 48.94
N GLY A 116 4.73 19.24 47.84
CA GLY A 116 5.15 20.23 46.87
C GLY A 116 3.94 20.86 46.20
N SER A 117 3.68 22.12 46.55
CA SER A 117 2.60 22.97 46.05
C SER A 117 2.61 23.05 44.51
N HIS A 118 1.64 22.39 43.86
CA HIS A 118 1.35 22.65 42.46
C HIS A 118 0.53 23.93 42.31
N ARG A 119 1.23 25.05 42.09
CA ARG A 119 0.67 26.25 41.46
C ARG A 119 0.20 25.87 40.06
N ARG A 120 -1.09 25.54 39.90
CA ARG A 120 -1.75 25.52 38.60
C ARG A 120 -1.85 26.97 38.10
N ARG A 121 -1.09 27.29 37.06
CA ARG A 121 -1.28 28.53 36.29
C ARG A 121 -2.69 28.53 35.72
N LYS A 122 -3.42 29.59 36.03
CA LYS A 122 -4.76 29.90 35.58
C LYS A 122 -4.66 30.39 34.14
N ASP A 123 -4.80 29.49 33.16
CA ASP A 123 -4.97 29.89 31.76
C ASP A 123 -6.35 30.52 31.59
N SER A 124 -6.31 31.71 31.01
CA SER A 124 -7.45 32.59 30.83
C SER A 124 -8.29 32.17 29.62
N SER A 125 -9.60 32.32 29.76
CA SER A 125 -10.62 32.45 28.71
C SER A 125 -11.11 31.17 28.02
N SER A 126 -12.22 30.64 28.54
CA SER A 126 -13.28 30.03 27.74
C SER A 126 -14.57 30.00 28.56
N ASP A 127 -15.08 31.18 28.94
CA ASP A 127 -16.50 31.31 29.30
C ASP A 127 -17.30 31.46 28.00
N GLY A 128 -18.10 30.44 27.71
CA GLY A 128 -19.07 30.45 26.63
C GLY A 128 -20.20 31.42 26.99
N GLU A 129 -20.01 32.69 26.67
CA GLU A 129 -21.10 33.64 26.64
C GLU A 129 -21.80 33.55 25.28
N HIS A 130 -23.08 33.20 25.36
CA HIS A 130 -24.05 33.33 24.29
C HIS A 130 -24.27 34.83 24.03
N VAL A 131 -23.37 35.45 23.25
CA VAL A 131 -23.46 36.87 22.92
C VAL A 131 -24.63 37.09 21.97
N SER A 132 -25.73 37.57 22.55
CA SER A 132 -26.83 38.21 21.84
C SER A 132 -26.27 39.28 20.88
N ARG A 133 -26.41 39.02 19.58
CA ARG A 133 -26.18 39.96 18.48
C ARG A 133 -27.04 41.21 18.65
N SER A 134 -26.53 42.26 19.30
CA SER A 134 -27.09 43.60 19.11
C SER A 134 -26.12 44.73 19.51
N TYR A 135 -25.79 45.56 18.52
CA TYR A 135 -25.33 46.96 18.63
C TYR A 135 -23.93 47.26 19.18
N SER A 136 -22.90 47.12 18.31
CA SER A 136 -22.02 48.24 17.90
C SER A 136 -20.84 47.79 17.02
N ASP A 137 -21.11 47.03 15.95
CA ASP A 137 -20.08 46.81 14.92
C ASP A 137 -20.06 48.04 14.01
N LYS A 138 -19.24 49.04 14.38
CA LYS A 138 -18.96 50.17 13.49
C LYS A 138 -18.58 49.60 12.12
N PRO A 139 -19.14 50.10 11.00
CA PRO A 139 -18.79 49.59 9.68
C PRO A 139 -17.28 49.66 9.50
N ARG A 140 -16.64 48.48 9.51
CA ARG A 140 -15.18 48.36 9.35
C ARG A 140 -14.88 48.49 7.87
N GLN A 141 -13.84 49.25 7.53
CA GLN A 141 -13.38 49.32 6.16
C GLN A 141 -12.85 47.95 5.72
N CYS A 142 -13.14 47.57 4.47
CA CYS A 142 -12.61 46.38 3.84
C CYS A 142 -11.07 46.43 3.77
N LEU A 143 -10.41 45.30 4.07
CA LEU A 143 -8.95 45.18 3.98
C LEU A 143 -8.42 44.97 2.53
N GLY A 144 -9.30 45.04 1.52
CA GLY A 144 -8.88 44.90 0.13
C GLY A 144 -7.95 46.05 -0.29
N PRO A 145 -6.93 45.81 -1.12
CA PRO A 145 -6.04 46.86 -1.60
C PRO A 145 -6.87 47.97 -2.27
N SER A 146 -6.70 49.20 -1.79
CA SER A 146 -7.43 50.40 -2.25
C SER A 146 -8.97 50.33 -2.11
N CYS A 147 -9.50 49.46 -1.26
CA CYS A 147 -10.95 49.34 -1.06
C CYS A 147 -11.44 50.26 0.07
N THR A 148 -12.43 51.10 -0.24
CA THR A 148 -13.09 52.01 0.73
C THR A 148 -14.46 51.48 1.19
N ASN A 149 -14.91 50.36 0.64
CA ASN A 149 -16.20 49.77 0.99
C ASN A 149 -16.20 49.18 2.42
N HIS A 150 -17.38 49.09 3.02
CA HIS A 150 -17.55 48.44 4.32
C HIS A 150 -17.41 46.92 4.20
N SER A 151 -16.83 46.27 5.20
CA SER A 151 -16.74 44.82 5.27
C SER A 151 -18.12 44.20 5.50
N ARG A 152 -18.31 42.96 5.03
CA ARG A 152 -19.54 42.19 5.34
C ARG A 152 -19.56 41.85 6.84
N THR A 153 -20.74 41.73 7.43
CA THR A 153 -20.89 41.32 8.83
C THR A 153 -20.29 39.93 9.05
N GLY A 154 -19.29 39.84 9.94
CA GLY A 154 -18.54 38.61 10.19
C GLY A 154 -17.40 38.29 9.19
N SER A 155 -17.15 39.15 8.19
CA SER A 155 -16.01 39.04 7.27
C SER A 155 -15.12 40.28 7.33
N LYS A 156 -13.84 40.12 6.99
CA LYS A 156 -12.87 41.22 6.88
C LYS A 156 -12.92 41.96 5.53
N TYR A 157 -13.72 41.45 4.59
CA TYR A 157 -13.78 41.92 3.21
C TYR A 157 -15.20 42.29 2.78
N CYS A 158 -15.34 43.22 1.83
CA CYS A 158 -16.63 43.56 1.20
C CYS A 158 -17.04 42.53 0.14
N SER A 159 -16.07 41.84 -0.45
CA SER A 159 -16.25 40.78 -1.45
C SER A 159 -15.13 39.76 -1.37
N ASP A 160 -15.38 38.56 -1.89
CA ASP A 160 -14.37 37.51 -2.00
C ASP A 160 -13.24 37.93 -2.95
N ASP A 161 -13.56 38.70 -4.00
CA ASP A 161 -12.59 39.33 -4.90
C ASP A 161 -11.61 40.28 -4.17
N CYS A 162 -12.09 41.09 -3.21
CA CYS A 162 -11.21 41.94 -2.39
C CYS A 162 -10.29 41.11 -1.49
N GLY A 163 -10.79 39.98 -0.96
CA GLY A 163 -9.96 39.03 -0.20
C GLY A 163 -8.90 38.35 -1.06
N MET A 164 -9.29 37.90 -2.27
CA MET A 164 -8.39 37.27 -3.24
C MET A 164 -7.32 38.24 -3.71
N LYS A 165 -7.66 39.49 -4.07
CA LYS A 165 -6.70 40.52 -4.47
C LYS A 165 -5.66 40.82 -3.38
N LEU A 166 -6.07 40.87 -2.12
CA LEU A 166 -5.13 41.05 -1.01
C LEU A 166 -4.20 39.83 -0.85
N ALA A 167 -4.76 38.62 -0.91
CA ALA A 167 -3.98 37.38 -0.82
C ALA A 167 -2.97 37.27 -1.96
N THR A 168 -3.38 37.55 -3.19
CA THR A 168 -2.53 37.58 -4.38
C THR A 168 -1.39 38.58 -4.25
N ASN A 169 -1.66 39.81 -3.80
CA ASN A 169 -0.61 40.80 -3.58
C ASN A 169 0.39 40.36 -2.49
N ARG A 170 -0.10 39.75 -1.40
CA ARG A 170 0.79 39.19 -0.37
C ARG A 170 1.67 38.08 -0.90
N ILE A 171 1.13 37.19 -1.75
CA ILE A 171 1.91 36.12 -2.38
C ILE A 171 3.01 36.73 -3.26
N TYR A 172 2.69 37.68 -4.14
CA TYR A 172 3.69 38.29 -5.02
C TYR A 172 4.78 39.08 -4.28
N GLN A 173 4.46 39.68 -3.14
CA GLN A 173 5.44 40.42 -2.34
C GLN A 173 6.32 39.50 -1.48
N VAL A 174 5.73 38.47 -0.86
CA VAL A 174 6.43 37.65 0.14
C VAL A 174 7.09 36.43 -0.49
N LEU A 175 6.42 35.75 -1.41
CA LEU A 175 6.85 34.45 -1.91
C LEU A 175 8.21 34.49 -2.64
N PRO A 176 8.53 35.47 -3.52
CA PRO A 176 9.82 35.49 -4.21
C PRO A 176 11.01 35.57 -3.25
N GLN A 177 10.93 36.41 -2.22
CA GLN A 177 11.99 36.54 -1.21
C GLN A 177 12.17 35.23 -0.43
N ARG A 178 11.07 34.57 -0.05
CA ARG A 178 11.10 33.28 0.67
C ARG A 178 11.67 32.14 -0.16
N ILE A 179 11.37 32.09 -1.46
CA ILE A 179 11.96 31.11 -2.38
C ILE A 179 13.46 31.33 -2.50
N GLN A 180 13.90 32.58 -2.62
CA GLN A 180 15.32 32.92 -2.69
C GLN A 180 16.04 32.52 -1.39
N GLU A 181 15.49 32.84 -0.22
CA GLU A 181 16.02 32.42 1.10
C GLU A 181 16.14 30.89 1.19
N TRP A 182 15.07 30.16 0.83
CA TRP A 182 15.05 28.69 0.83
C TRP A 182 16.07 28.07 -0.13
N SER A 183 16.32 28.69 -1.28
CA SER A 183 17.32 28.21 -2.25
C SER A 183 18.76 28.34 -1.76
N ILE A 184 19.03 29.26 -0.82
CA ILE A 184 20.38 29.58 -0.36
C ILE A 184 20.77 28.76 0.88
N ALA A 185 19.81 28.44 1.75
CA ALA A 185 20.04 27.66 2.97
C ALA A 185 19.30 26.31 2.91
N PRO A 186 19.88 25.27 2.28
CA PRO A 186 19.29 23.94 2.30
C PRO A 186 19.24 23.45 3.75
N CYS A 187 18.06 23.01 4.20
CA CYS A 187 17.94 22.53 5.57
C CYS A 187 18.61 21.16 5.74
N ILE A 188 19.32 20.95 6.85
CA ILE A 188 19.99 19.67 7.18
C ILE A 188 18.99 18.50 7.13
N ALA A 189 17.74 18.74 7.51
CA ALA A 189 16.67 17.75 7.43
C ALA A 189 16.34 17.36 5.98
N GLU A 190 16.40 18.28 5.02
CA GLU A 190 16.18 18.00 3.60
C GLU A 190 17.34 17.24 3.00
N GLU A 191 18.58 17.58 3.34
CA GLU A 191 19.76 16.80 2.94
C GLU A 191 19.72 15.37 3.50
N GLY A 192 19.30 15.21 4.76
CA GLY A 192 19.09 13.90 5.37
C GLY A 192 18.01 13.08 4.66
N ASN A 193 16.91 13.72 4.24
CA ASN A 193 15.85 13.05 3.48
C ASN A 193 16.32 12.68 2.07
N LYS A 194 17.09 13.54 1.39
CA LYS A 194 17.68 13.25 0.08
C LYS A 194 18.64 12.06 0.16
N ARG A 195 19.53 12.03 1.15
CA ARG A 195 20.44 10.89 1.38
C ARG A 195 19.67 9.61 1.71
N SER A 196 18.59 9.71 2.50
CA SER A 196 17.72 8.57 2.79
C SER A 196 17.01 8.07 1.54
N LEU A 197 16.55 8.97 0.66
CA LEU A 197 15.94 8.63 -0.62
C LEU A 197 16.92 7.92 -1.55
N GLU A 198 18.17 8.38 -1.62
CA GLU A 198 19.25 7.71 -2.36
C GLU A 198 19.52 6.30 -1.82
N ASN A 199 19.57 6.14 -0.49
CA ASN A 199 19.73 4.83 0.15
C ASN A 199 18.55 3.89 -0.17
N VAL A 200 17.30 4.37 -0.09
CA VAL A 200 16.11 3.60 -0.44
C VAL A 200 16.16 3.18 -1.91
N ARG A 201 16.52 4.08 -2.82
CA ARG A 201 16.68 3.77 -4.26
C ARG A 201 17.78 2.74 -4.51
N LYS A 202 18.90 2.83 -3.80
CA LYS A 202 19.97 1.82 -3.86
C LYS A 202 19.47 0.45 -3.39
N GLN A 203 18.74 0.41 -2.29
CA GLN A 203 18.12 -0.84 -1.78
C GLN A 203 17.08 -1.39 -2.76
N GLN A 204 16.26 -0.54 -3.39
CA GLN A 204 15.32 -0.98 -4.43
C GLN A 204 16.05 -1.61 -5.62
N ALA A 205 17.16 -1.02 -6.08
CA ALA A 205 17.98 -1.57 -7.14
C ALA A 205 18.59 -2.93 -6.76
N GLU A 206 19.05 -3.07 -5.52
CA GLU A 206 19.58 -4.33 -4.99
C GLU A 206 18.51 -5.42 -4.91
N VAL A 207 17.31 -5.12 -4.38
CA VAL A 207 16.19 -6.07 -4.33
C VAL A 207 15.75 -6.50 -5.73
N ARG A 208 15.69 -5.56 -6.70
CA ARG A 208 15.42 -5.89 -8.11
C ARG A 208 16.48 -6.81 -8.70
N ARG A 209 17.76 -6.58 -8.40
CA ARG A 209 18.87 -7.47 -8.81
C ARG A 209 18.74 -8.87 -8.20
N ASN A 210 18.40 -8.95 -6.90
CA ASN A 210 18.18 -10.23 -6.22
C ASN A 210 16.99 -10.99 -6.81
N LEU A 211 15.89 -10.30 -7.17
CA LEU A 211 14.76 -10.91 -7.88
C LEU A 211 15.16 -11.49 -9.23
N GLN A 212 15.96 -10.76 -10.03
CA GLN A 212 16.49 -11.26 -11.30
C GLN A 212 17.39 -12.50 -11.11
N GLU A 213 18.20 -12.52 -10.05
CA GLU A 213 19.03 -13.67 -9.70
C GLU A 213 18.18 -14.88 -9.33
N LEU A 214 17.11 -14.70 -8.55
CA LEU A 214 16.17 -15.77 -8.20
C LEU A 214 15.42 -16.31 -9.42
N ASP A 215 15.03 -15.44 -10.35
CA ASP A 215 14.41 -15.85 -11.62
C ASP A 215 15.40 -16.67 -12.47
N LYS A 216 16.69 -16.32 -12.46
CA LYS A 216 17.74 -17.11 -13.12
C LYS A 216 17.90 -18.48 -12.45
N ARG A 217 17.99 -18.53 -11.12
CA ARG A 217 18.06 -19.79 -10.36
C ARG A 217 16.85 -20.69 -10.63
N ASN A 218 15.65 -20.12 -10.77
CA ASN A 218 14.43 -20.87 -11.11
C ASN A 218 14.55 -21.52 -12.51
N LYS A 219 15.03 -20.75 -13.51
CA LYS A 219 15.29 -21.28 -14.86
C LYS A 219 16.38 -22.36 -14.87
N GLU A 220 17.44 -22.19 -14.08
CA GLU A 220 18.50 -23.19 -13.92
C GLU A 220 17.97 -24.48 -13.30
N LEU A 221 17.11 -24.40 -12.27
CA LEU A 221 16.42 -25.57 -11.69
C LEU A 221 15.54 -26.28 -12.72
N ASP A 222 14.73 -25.54 -13.48
CA ASP A 222 13.90 -26.13 -14.54
C ASP A 222 14.77 -26.81 -15.62
N GLY A 223 15.94 -26.24 -15.94
CA GLY A 223 16.93 -26.85 -16.82
C GLY A 223 17.52 -28.16 -16.26
N ILE A 224 17.86 -28.19 -14.97
CA ILE A 224 18.32 -29.41 -14.29
C ILE A 224 17.24 -30.49 -14.33
N ILE A 225 15.99 -30.12 -14.05
CA ILE A 225 14.86 -31.06 -14.03
C ILE A 225 14.57 -31.59 -15.44
N ALA A 226 14.67 -30.75 -16.46
CA ALA A 226 14.56 -31.18 -17.86
C ALA A 226 15.67 -32.18 -18.25
N ARG A 227 16.92 -31.92 -17.85
CA ARG A 227 18.03 -32.86 -18.07
C ARG A 227 17.80 -34.19 -17.36
N ALA A 228 17.35 -34.14 -16.11
CA ALA A 228 17.06 -35.34 -15.33
C ALA A 228 15.92 -36.17 -15.93
N ARG A 229 14.83 -35.54 -16.40
CA ARG A 229 13.70 -36.27 -17.02
C ARG A 229 14.10 -37.08 -18.25
N ASN A 230 15.13 -36.65 -18.97
CA ASN A 230 15.63 -37.33 -20.16
C ASN A 230 16.74 -38.37 -19.86
N ALA A 231 17.12 -38.54 -18.59
CA ALA A 231 18.17 -39.46 -18.20
C ALA A 231 17.63 -40.85 -17.83
N VAL A 232 18.46 -41.87 -18.03
CA VAL A 232 18.11 -43.28 -17.78
C VAL A 232 18.43 -43.66 -16.33
N ILE A 233 17.57 -44.48 -15.73
CA ILE A 233 17.75 -45.05 -14.39
C ILE A 233 19.02 -45.90 -14.36
N ASP A 234 19.80 -45.77 -13.29
CA ASP A 234 21.01 -46.59 -13.10
C ASP A 234 20.63 -48.08 -12.92
N PRO A 235 21.09 -48.97 -13.83
CA PRO A 235 20.85 -50.41 -13.73
C PRO A 235 21.43 -51.06 -12.48
N ARG A 236 22.36 -50.39 -11.77
CA ARG A 236 22.98 -50.88 -10.53
C ARG A 236 22.18 -50.55 -9.26
N PHE A 237 21.02 -49.93 -9.37
CA PHE A 237 20.15 -49.71 -8.22
C PHE A 237 19.62 -51.06 -7.70
N ARG A 238 20.33 -51.67 -6.76
CA ARG A 238 19.79 -52.71 -5.89
C ARG A 238 18.96 -52.00 -4.83
N GLU A 239 17.69 -52.38 -4.68
CA GLU A 239 16.99 -52.08 -3.43
C GLU A 239 17.82 -52.73 -2.32
N GLU A 240 18.48 -51.92 -1.50
CA GLU A 240 18.98 -52.38 -0.20
C GLU A 240 17.76 -52.85 0.61
N THR A 241 17.45 -54.13 0.44
CA THR A 241 16.78 -54.97 1.42
C THR A 241 17.87 -55.47 2.36
N GLU A 242 18.48 -54.55 3.11
CA GLU A 242 19.31 -54.93 4.23
C GLU A 242 18.42 -54.88 5.48
N GLU A 243 18.28 -56.06 6.08
CA GLU A 243 17.67 -56.28 7.39
C GLU A 243 18.39 -55.40 8.41
N GLU A 244 17.77 -54.32 8.89
CA GLU A 244 18.31 -53.62 10.06
C GLU A 244 17.25 -52.73 10.72
N GLY A 245 16.78 -53.19 11.89
CA GLY A 245 16.13 -52.40 12.93
C GLY A 245 14.78 -51.77 12.58
N GLU A 246 13.71 -52.28 13.20
CA GLU A 246 12.43 -51.59 13.34
C GLU A 246 12.59 -50.30 14.18
N SER A 247 13.32 -49.31 13.65
CA SER A 247 13.34 -47.97 14.21
C SER A 247 12.02 -47.31 13.81
N SER A 248 11.14 -47.12 14.79
CA SER A 248 9.93 -46.30 14.64
C SER A 248 10.17 -44.90 15.23
N THR A 249 9.52 -43.90 14.67
CA THR A 249 9.54 -42.51 15.12
C THR A 249 8.11 -41.99 15.16
N TYR A 250 7.79 -41.13 16.13
CA TYR A 250 6.46 -40.54 16.25
C TYR A 250 6.27 -39.34 15.31
N CYS A 251 5.07 -39.22 14.75
CA CYS A 251 4.67 -38.00 14.04
C CYS A 251 4.46 -36.83 14.99
N ILE A 252 5.14 -35.71 14.74
CA ILE A 252 4.92 -34.48 15.51
C ILE A 252 3.50 -33.91 15.25
N THR A 253 2.95 -34.12 14.05
CA THR A 253 1.65 -33.53 13.66
C THR A 253 0.45 -34.37 14.08
N CYS A 254 0.52 -35.71 13.96
CA CYS A 254 -0.62 -36.58 14.29
C CYS A 254 -0.37 -37.53 15.47
N GLY A 255 0.82 -37.55 16.07
CA GLY A 255 1.16 -38.41 17.21
C GLY A 255 1.30 -39.90 16.92
N HIS A 256 1.10 -40.35 15.67
CA HIS A 256 1.16 -41.77 15.33
C HIS A 256 2.60 -42.27 15.20
N GLU A 257 2.83 -43.53 15.59
CA GLU A 257 4.09 -44.23 15.35
C GLU A 257 4.24 -44.58 13.88
N ILE A 258 5.40 -44.22 13.31
CA ILE A 258 5.70 -44.42 11.89
C ILE A 258 7.06 -45.09 11.78
N HIS A 259 7.20 -46.02 10.85
CA HIS A 259 8.47 -46.64 10.53
C HIS A 259 9.46 -45.61 9.95
N SER A 260 10.72 -45.58 10.42
CA SER A 260 11.73 -44.60 10.01
C SER A 260 11.92 -44.50 8.49
N ARG A 261 11.81 -45.64 7.76
CA ARG A 261 11.85 -45.70 6.29
C ARG A 261 10.71 -44.95 5.58
N THR A 262 9.52 -44.86 6.19
CA THR A 262 8.34 -44.18 5.61
C THR A 262 8.00 -42.86 6.29
N ALA A 263 8.76 -42.47 7.32
CA ALA A 263 8.56 -41.26 8.10
C ALA A 263 8.42 -40.00 7.23
N ILE A 264 9.34 -39.78 6.27
CA ILE A 264 9.31 -38.61 5.38
C ILE A 264 8.01 -38.57 4.53
N LYS A 265 7.56 -39.72 4.01
CA LYS A 265 6.30 -39.83 3.24
C LYS A 265 5.09 -39.54 4.11
N HIS A 266 5.10 -40.02 5.36
CA HIS A 266 4.02 -39.71 6.30
C HIS A 266 4.02 -38.23 6.66
N PHE A 267 5.18 -37.63 6.98
CA PHE A 267 5.26 -36.21 7.35
C PHE A 267 4.69 -35.31 6.25
N GLU A 268 5.03 -35.54 4.98
CA GLU A 268 4.45 -34.75 3.87
C GLU A 268 2.92 -34.94 3.77
N LYS A 269 2.42 -36.18 3.80
CA LYS A 269 0.98 -36.46 3.71
C LYS A 269 0.19 -35.91 4.89
N CYS A 270 0.73 -36.07 6.10
CA CYS A 270 0.12 -35.58 7.32
C CYS A 270 0.12 -34.04 7.34
N PHE A 271 1.22 -33.41 6.92
CA PHE A 271 1.31 -31.98 6.77
C PHE A 271 0.29 -31.45 5.76
N ASN A 272 0.20 -32.05 4.57
CA ASN A 272 -0.77 -31.65 3.55
C ASN A 272 -2.22 -31.77 4.05
N LYS A 273 -2.54 -32.84 4.80
CA LYS A 273 -3.87 -33.05 5.42
C LYS A 273 -4.17 -32.04 6.52
N TYR A 274 -3.16 -31.61 7.27
CA TYR A 274 -3.31 -30.59 8.29
C TYR A 274 -3.47 -29.20 7.65
N GLU A 275 -2.60 -28.86 6.70
CA GLU A 275 -2.62 -27.58 6.02
C GLU A 275 -3.92 -27.37 5.24
N SER A 276 -4.44 -28.39 4.55
CA SER A 276 -5.69 -28.32 3.79
C SER A 276 -6.92 -27.92 4.62
N GLN A 277 -6.90 -28.11 5.95
CA GLN A 277 -8.01 -27.70 6.83
C GLN A 277 -8.12 -26.18 6.98
N SER A 278 -7.02 -25.46 6.82
CA SER A 278 -7.01 -24.00 6.77
C SER A 278 -7.22 -23.55 5.32
N SER A 279 -8.00 -22.49 5.10
CA SER A 279 -8.13 -21.87 3.77
C SER A 279 -7.53 -20.48 3.81
N PHE A 280 -6.52 -20.25 2.97
CA PHE A 280 -5.91 -18.94 2.76
C PHE A 280 -6.34 -18.41 1.39
N GLY A 281 -7.11 -17.32 1.40
CA GLY A 281 -7.56 -16.71 0.17
C GLY A 281 -7.89 -15.23 0.32
N SER A 282 -7.88 -14.52 -0.80
CA SER A 282 -8.34 -13.13 -0.85
C SER A 282 -9.32 -12.95 -2.01
N ILE A 283 -10.10 -11.87 -1.97
CA ILE A 283 -11.13 -11.58 -2.98
C ILE A 283 -10.52 -11.25 -4.35
N TYR A 284 -9.25 -10.85 -4.38
CA TYR A 284 -8.57 -10.37 -5.57
C TYR A 284 -7.52 -11.37 -6.07
N LYS A 285 -7.45 -11.57 -7.38
CA LYS A 285 -6.38 -12.34 -8.03
C LYS A 285 -5.05 -11.57 -7.93
N THR A 286 -3.94 -12.26 -7.66
CA THR A 286 -2.64 -11.58 -7.61
C THR A 286 -2.23 -11.15 -9.02
N ARG A 287 -1.88 -9.87 -9.19
CA ARG A 287 -1.36 -9.32 -10.44
C ARG A 287 0.17 -9.19 -10.34
N ILE A 288 0.88 -10.32 -10.40
CA ILE A 288 2.33 -10.31 -10.56
C ILE A 288 2.60 -10.67 -12.01
N GLU A 289 3.31 -9.82 -12.73
CA GLU A 289 3.73 -10.09 -14.12
C GLU A 289 4.76 -11.23 -14.14
N GLY A 290 4.50 -12.29 -14.91
CA GLY A 290 5.42 -13.42 -15.11
C GLY A 290 4.99 -14.75 -14.49
N ASN A 291 5.95 -15.50 -13.93
CA ASN A 291 5.73 -16.86 -13.42
C ASN A 291 4.99 -16.80 -12.06
N ASN A 292 3.67 -16.99 -12.10
CA ASN A 292 2.79 -16.94 -10.92
C ASN A 292 3.26 -17.86 -9.79
N MET A 293 3.70 -17.27 -8.68
CA MET A 293 4.12 -17.98 -7.47
C MET A 293 2.95 -18.43 -6.62
N PHE A 294 1.80 -17.76 -6.75
CA PHE A 294 0.57 -18.12 -6.04
C PHE A 294 -0.33 -19.00 -6.90
N CYS A 295 -1.13 -19.82 -6.23
CA CYS A 295 -2.08 -20.71 -6.89
C CYS A 295 -3.18 -19.93 -7.63
N ASP A 296 -3.76 -18.92 -7.00
CA ASP A 296 -4.83 -18.07 -7.54
C ASP A 296 -6.01 -18.86 -8.16
N PHE A 297 -6.24 -20.09 -7.71
CA PHE A 297 -7.43 -20.85 -8.07
C PHE A 297 -8.65 -20.22 -7.39
N TYR A 298 -9.69 -19.93 -8.17
CA TYR A 298 -10.91 -19.30 -7.66
C TYR A 298 -11.81 -20.35 -7.01
N ASN A 299 -12.10 -20.17 -5.72
CA ASN A 299 -13.10 -20.96 -5.03
C ASN A 299 -14.48 -20.28 -5.15
N PRO A 300 -15.43 -20.86 -5.90
CA PRO A 300 -16.75 -20.27 -6.09
C PRO A 300 -17.60 -20.26 -4.82
N ALA A 301 -17.35 -21.14 -3.84
CA ALA A 301 -18.10 -21.20 -2.59
C ALA A 301 -17.81 -19.99 -1.70
N ASN A 302 -16.54 -19.61 -1.58
CA ASN A 302 -16.10 -18.52 -0.71
C ASN A 302 -15.89 -17.20 -1.46
N ARG A 303 -15.99 -17.20 -2.80
CA ARG A 303 -15.66 -16.07 -3.69
C ARG A 303 -14.25 -15.52 -3.45
N THR A 304 -13.31 -16.40 -3.14
CA THR A 304 -11.91 -16.05 -2.86
C THR A 304 -10.96 -16.84 -3.77
N TYR A 305 -9.83 -16.23 -4.10
CA TYR A 305 -8.70 -16.83 -4.82
C TYR A 305 -7.70 -17.41 -3.82
N CYS A 306 -7.22 -18.63 -4.07
CA CYS A 306 -6.23 -19.29 -3.22
C CYS A 306 -4.89 -18.55 -3.22
N LYS A 307 -4.38 -18.15 -2.04
CA LYS A 307 -3.10 -17.44 -1.87
C LYS A 307 -1.95 -18.31 -1.38
N ARG A 308 -2.14 -19.63 -1.40
CA ARG A 308 -1.02 -20.55 -1.19
C ARG A 308 -0.02 -20.45 -2.33
N LEU A 309 1.24 -20.74 -2.03
CA LEU A 309 2.25 -20.95 -3.07
C LEU A 309 1.79 -22.06 -4.02
N ARG A 310 1.90 -21.82 -5.32
CA ARG A 310 1.45 -22.73 -6.38
C ARG A 310 2.06 -24.12 -6.21
N VAL A 311 3.35 -24.18 -5.89
CA VAL A 311 4.13 -25.42 -5.76
C VAL A 311 3.83 -26.21 -4.49
N LEU A 312 3.28 -25.57 -3.44
CA LEU A 312 2.92 -26.22 -2.18
C LEU A 312 1.41 -26.39 -1.98
N CYS A 313 0.56 -25.84 -2.86
CA CYS A 313 -0.89 -25.84 -2.67
C CYS A 313 -1.45 -27.28 -2.63
N PRO A 314 -1.93 -27.79 -1.48
CA PRO A 314 -2.38 -29.18 -1.37
C PRO A 314 -3.68 -29.46 -2.12
N GLU A 315 -4.50 -28.42 -2.28
CA GLU A 315 -5.86 -28.49 -2.83
C GLU A 315 -5.89 -28.42 -4.37
N HIS A 316 -5.01 -27.61 -4.95
CA HIS A 316 -5.15 -27.17 -6.35
C HIS A 316 -3.90 -27.45 -7.20
N CYS A 317 -2.81 -27.93 -6.60
CA CYS A 317 -1.64 -28.39 -7.35
C CYS A 317 -1.79 -29.89 -7.63
N LYS A 318 -2.09 -30.26 -8.89
CA LYS A 318 -2.03 -31.66 -9.30
C LYS A 318 -0.57 -32.07 -9.45
N GLU A 319 -0.12 -32.99 -8.60
CA GLU A 319 1.19 -33.61 -8.78
C GLU A 319 1.26 -34.27 -10.15
N PRO A 320 2.27 -33.95 -10.98
CA PRO A 320 2.44 -34.62 -12.26
C PRO A 320 2.67 -36.11 -11.99
N LYS A 321 1.91 -36.97 -12.71
CA LYS A 321 2.03 -38.43 -12.59
C LYS A 321 3.45 -38.84 -12.97
N VAL A 322 4.24 -39.24 -11.97
CA VAL A 322 5.61 -39.70 -12.15
C VAL A 322 5.62 -41.03 -12.90
N SER A 323 6.20 -41.04 -14.09
CA SER A 323 6.41 -42.26 -14.87
C SER A 323 7.41 -43.19 -14.16
N ALA A 324 7.30 -44.51 -14.36
CA ALA A 324 8.18 -45.47 -13.70
C ALA A 324 9.66 -45.37 -14.14
N THR A 325 9.91 -44.67 -15.25
CA THR A 325 11.21 -44.46 -15.89
C THR A 325 11.89 -43.15 -15.47
N GLU A 326 11.22 -42.29 -14.70
CA GLU A 326 11.81 -41.03 -14.22
C GLU A 326 12.85 -41.27 -13.12
N VAL A 327 14.04 -40.73 -13.35
CA VAL A 327 15.07 -40.63 -12.31
C VAL A 327 14.74 -39.51 -11.32
N CYS A 328 15.26 -39.64 -10.11
CA CYS A 328 15.15 -38.65 -9.05
C CYS A 328 15.66 -37.28 -9.51
N GLY A 329 16.82 -37.21 -10.17
CA GLY A 329 17.34 -35.97 -10.74
C GLY A 329 17.90 -34.94 -9.75
N CYS A 330 17.94 -35.26 -8.46
CA CYS A 330 18.48 -34.35 -7.44
C CYS A 330 19.98 -34.11 -7.70
N PRO A 331 20.44 -32.85 -7.86
CA PRO A 331 21.86 -32.55 -7.98
C PRO A 331 22.63 -33.11 -6.79
N LEU A 332 23.65 -33.90 -7.06
CA LEU A 332 24.54 -34.40 -6.02
C LEU A 332 25.54 -33.30 -5.67
N VAL A 333 25.85 -33.22 -4.38
CA VAL A 333 26.84 -32.29 -3.85
C VAL A 333 27.99 -33.07 -3.22
N VAL A 334 29.21 -32.65 -3.50
CA VAL A 334 30.41 -33.04 -2.76
C VAL A 334 30.62 -32.00 -1.65
N ASN A 335 30.97 -32.48 -0.47
CA ASN A 335 31.21 -31.64 0.72
C ASN A 335 30.05 -30.68 1.04
N VAL A 336 28.80 -31.09 0.78
CA VAL A 336 27.56 -30.34 1.08
C VAL A 336 27.36 -29.05 0.26
N PHE A 337 28.42 -28.47 -0.32
CA PHE A 337 28.40 -27.15 -0.95
C PHE A 337 28.77 -27.15 -2.45
N GLU A 338 29.47 -28.17 -2.94
CA GLU A 338 29.97 -28.18 -4.32
C GLU A 338 29.08 -29.06 -5.20
N LEU A 339 28.41 -28.46 -6.19
CA LEU A 339 27.63 -29.19 -7.18
C LEU A 339 28.57 -30.01 -8.07
N THR A 340 28.47 -31.34 -8.02
CA THR A 340 29.35 -32.22 -8.80
C THR A 340 29.01 -32.25 -10.29
N GLY A 341 27.91 -31.61 -10.69
CA GLY A 341 27.34 -31.73 -12.03
C GLY A 341 26.62 -33.06 -12.29
N GLU A 342 26.73 -34.01 -11.35
CA GLU A 342 26.00 -35.28 -11.38
C GLU A 342 24.66 -35.16 -10.66
N PHE A 343 23.70 -36.00 -11.05
CA PHE A 343 22.36 -36.02 -10.46
C PHE A 343 21.97 -37.45 -10.06
N CYS A 344 21.13 -37.56 -9.05
CA CYS A 344 20.66 -38.84 -8.53
C CYS A 344 19.90 -39.63 -9.61
N ARG A 345 20.43 -40.80 -9.99
CA ARG A 345 19.83 -41.71 -11.00
C ARG A 345 18.91 -42.79 -10.41
N ALA A 346 18.62 -42.73 -9.12
CA ALA A 346 17.66 -43.64 -8.48
C ALA A 346 16.24 -43.39 -9.03
N PRO A 347 15.34 -44.40 -9.02
CA PRO A 347 13.96 -44.20 -9.44
C PRO A 347 13.28 -43.16 -8.55
N LYS A 348 12.56 -42.21 -9.15
CA LYS A 348 11.89 -41.12 -8.40
C LYS A 348 10.86 -41.62 -7.38
N LYS A 349 10.31 -42.83 -7.57
CA LYS A 349 9.33 -43.47 -6.65
C LYS A 349 9.96 -44.13 -5.42
N SER A 350 11.18 -44.67 -5.57
CA SER A 350 11.88 -45.42 -4.52
C SER A 350 12.98 -44.61 -3.83
N CYS A 351 13.35 -43.44 -4.35
CA CYS A 351 14.33 -42.57 -3.70
C CYS A 351 13.76 -41.94 -2.41
N LEU A 352 14.21 -42.45 -1.25
CA LEU A 352 13.86 -41.92 0.07
C LEU A 352 14.75 -40.75 0.50
N LYS A 353 16.01 -40.70 0.02
CA LYS A 353 16.97 -39.63 0.33
C LYS A 353 16.54 -38.26 -0.19
N HIS A 354 15.84 -38.22 -1.34
CA HIS A 354 15.45 -36.99 -2.02
C HIS A 354 13.94 -36.97 -2.34
N TYR A 355 13.12 -37.37 -1.38
CA TYR A 355 11.69 -37.39 -1.58
C TYR A 355 11.13 -35.97 -1.78
N CYS A 356 10.41 -35.74 -2.89
CA CYS A 356 9.82 -34.44 -3.27
C CYS A 356 10.79 -33.25 -3.36
N TRP A 357 12.10 -33.48 -3.54
CA TRP A 357 13.12 -32.41 -3.58
C TRP A 357 12.82 -31.32 -4.62
N GLU A 358 12.28 -31.68 -5.79
CA GLU A 358 11.90 -30.72 -6.84
C GLU A 358 10.87 -29.71 -6.35
N LYS A 359 9.86 -30.16 -5.59
CA LYS A 359 8.83 -29.29 -5.04
C LYS A 359 9.42 -28.40 -3.95
N LEU A 360 10.25 -28.97 -3.08
CA LEU A 360 10.89 -28.25 -1.97
C LEU A 360 11.83 -27.16 -2.47
N ARG A 361 12.68 -27.45 -3.48
CA ARG A 361 13.58 -26.46 -4.07
C ARG A 361 12.85 -25.35 -4.82
N ARG A 362 11.78 -25.68 -5.56
CA ARG A 362 10.93 -24.63 -6.15
C ARG A 362 10.24 -23.78 -5.09
N ALA A 363 9.74 -24.39 -4.03
CA ALA A 363 9.10 -23.68 -2.92
C ALA A 363 10.08 -22.76 -2.18
N GLU A 364 11.33 -23.18 -1.99
CA GLU A 364 12.40 -22.35 -1.41
C GLU A 364 12.65 -21.09 -2.25
N ILE A 365 12.82 -21.25 -3.57
CA ILE A 365 13.00 -20.11 -4.48
C ILE A 365 11.77 -19.20 -4.49
N ASP A 366 10.56 -19.75 -4.59
CA ASP A 366 9.33 -18.97 -4.60
C ASP A 366 9.12 -18.22 -3.27
N MET A 367 9.45 -18.84 -2.12
CA MET A 367 9.41 -18.16 -0.81
C MET A 367 10.39 -16.99 -0.76
N GLU A 368 11.60 -17.15 -1.28
CA GLU A 368 12.58 -16.06 -1.31
C GLU A 368 12.10 -14.92 -2.21
N ARG A 369 11.57 -15.24 -3.40
CA ARG A 369 10.99 -14.25 -4.32
C ARG A 369 9.84 -13.49 -3.65
N VAL A 370 8.95 -14.17 -2.90
CA VAL A 370 7.89 -13.50 -2.13
C VAL A 370 8.47 -12.54 -1.08
N ARG A 371 9.53 -12.93 -0.35
CA ARG A 371 10.18 -12.02 0.62
C ARG A 371 10.77 -10.80 -0.07
N GLN A 372 11.44 -10.97 -1.21
CA GLN A 372 11.98 -9.87 -1.98
C GLN A 372 10.87 -8.95 -2.53
N LEU A 373 9.73 -9.50 -2.94
CA LEU A 373 8.55 -8.71 -3.37
C LEU A 373 7.96 -7.89 -2.21
N LEU A 374 7.80 -8.48 -1.03
CA LEU A 374 7.36 -7.71 0.14
C LEU A 374 8.35 -6.61 0.51
N LYS A 375 9.65 -6.87 0.32
CA LYS A 375 10.69 -5.88 0.60
C LYS A 375 10.65 -4.71 -0.38
N ILE A 376 10.43 -4.95 -1.67
CA ILE A 376 10.32 -3.86 -2.65
C ILE A 376 9.07 -3.01 -2.40
N ASP A 377 7.94 -3.62 -2.02
CA ASP A 377 6.72 -2.88 -1.66
C ASP A 377 6.95 -1.96 -0.44
N GLU A 378 7.62 -2.46 0.60
CA GLU A 378 8.02 -1.66 1.76
C GLU A 378 8.92 -0.47 1.36
N LEU A 379 9.90 -0.70 0.48
CA LEU A 379 10.82 0.34 0.00
C LEU A 379 10.14 1.38 -0.90
N ILE A 380 9.14 0.98 -1.70
CA ILE A 380 8.35 1.90 -2.52
C ILE A 380 7.51 2.81 -1.61
N GLU A 381 6.89 2.25 -0.57
CA GLU A 381 6.12 3.04 0.39
C GLU A 381 7.03 3.98 1.19
N GLN A 382 8.22 3.54 1.60
CA GLN A 382 9.23 4.42 2.22
C GLN A 382 9.66 5.56 1.29
N GLU A 383 9.88 5.29 -0.01
CA GLU A 383 10.17 6.33 -1.00
C GLU A 383 9.00 7.31 -1.14
N ARG A 384 7.76 6.83 -1.19
CA ARG A 384 6.57 7.67 -1.25
C ARG A 384 6.48 8.61 -0.05
N GLN A 385 6.71 8.10 1.16
CA GLN A 385 6.72 8.89 2.39
C GLN A 385 7.81 9.96 2.37
N LEU A 386 9.03 9.61 1.95
CA LEU A 386 10.14 10.57 1.83
C LEU A 386 9.84 11.67 0.79
N ARG A 387 9.27 11.30 -0.37
CA ARG A 387 8.86 12.28 -1.39
C ARG A 387 7.76 13.21 -0.89
N HIS A 388 6.78 12.69 -0.15
CA HIS A 388 5.74 13.50 0.48
C HIS A 388 6.33 14.48 1.49
N LEU A 389 7.28 14.02 2.33
CA LEU A 389 7.99 14.86 3.30
C LEU A 389 8.87 15.95 2.65
N LEU A 390 9.47 15.68 1.49
CA LEU A 390 10.20 16.68 0.71
C LEU A 390 9.24 17.71 0.11
N THR A 391 8.13 17.26 -0.48
CA THR A 391 7.10 18.12 -1.08
C THR A 391 6.43 19.01 -0.03
N ASN A 392 6.11 18.47 1.14
CA ASN A 392 5.51 19.24 2.23
C ASN A 392 6.44 20.32 2.77
N ARG A 393 7.76 20.10 2.75
CA ARG A 393 8.74 21.11 3.18
C ARG A 393 8.98 22.18 2.11
N ALA A 394 9.04 21.79 0.85
CA ALA A 394 9.23 22.70 -0.29
C ALA A 394 7.92 23.36 -0.78
N GLY A 395 6.78 23.06 -0.14
CA GLY A 395 5.48 23.59 -0.54
C GLY A 395 5.33 25.08 -0.25
N VAL A 396 4.65 25.81 -1.15
CA VAL A 396 4.35 27.25 -1.01
C VAL A 396 3.72 27.59 0.34
N MET A 397 2.86 26.71 0.86
CA MET A 397 2.27 26.90 2.20
C MET A 397 3.27 26.76 3.34
N ALA A 398 4.21 25.82 3.25
CA ALA A 398 5.26 25.70 4.26
C ALA A 398 6.19 26.92 4.23
N LEU A 399 6.57 27.40 3.05
CA LEU A 399 7.38 28.63 2.88
C LEU A 399 6.67 29.89 3.43
N LEU A 400 5.34 29.96 3.30
CA LEU A 400 4.56 31.10 3.77
C LEU A 400 4.22 31.05 5.27
N LEU A 401 4.04 29.86 5.85
CA LEU A 401 3.62 29.68 7.24
C LEU A 401 4.77 29.43 8.20
N HIS A 402 5.90 28.90 7.70
CA HIS A 402 7.05 28.51 8.52
C HIS A 402 8.29 29.23 8.03
N SER A 403 8.62 30.34 8.70
CA SER A 403 9.86 31.10 8.49
C SER A 403 10.79 30.87 9.66
N THR A 404 11.82 30.04 9.47
CA THR A 404 12.98 30.03 10.37
C THR A 404 13.99 31.03 9.85
N PHE A 405 14.24 32.09 10.61
CA PHE A 405 15.23 33.10 10.24
C PHE A 405 16.63 32.55 10.54
N ASP A 406 17.42 32.31 9.50
CA ASP A 406 18.82 31.94 9.63
C ASP A 406 19.69 33.22 9.63
N HIS A 407 20.16 33.61 10.82
CA HIS A 407 21.02 34.79 10.99
C HIS A 407 22.34 34.64 10.23
N GLU A 408 22.90 33.44 10.15
CA GLU A 408 24.21 33.17 9.54
C GLU A 408 24.11 33.18 8.01
N GLY A 409 23.05 32.56 7.46
CA GLY A 409 22.72 32.61 6.04
C GLY A 409 22.45 34.03 5.53
N MET A 410 21.67 34.82 6.28
CA MET A 410 21.38 36.22 5.93
C MET A 410 22.61 37.12 5.99
N GLU A 411 23.50 36.92 6.96
CA GLU A 411 24.78 37.66 7.02
C GLU A 411 25.70 37.31 5.85
N ALA A 412 25.74 36.06 5.41
CA ALA A 412 26.50 35.65 4.24
C ALA A 412 25.95 36.28 2.95
N ILE A 413 24.62 36.37 2.82
CA ILE A 413 23.94 37.06 1.72
C ILE A 413 24.27 38.55 1.71
N HIS A 414 24.17 39.22 2.86
CA HIS A 414 24.47 40.64 2.98
C HIS A 414 25.94 40.94 2.62
N ARG A 415 26.88 40.08 3.03
CA ARG A 415 28.29 40.17 2.62
C ARG A 415 28.47 40.00 1.11
N ARG A 416 27.76 39.06 0.47
CA ARG A 416 27.82 38.88 -1.00
C ARG A 416 27.30 40.11 -1.75
N TYR A 417 26.15 40.65 -1.34
CA TYR A 417 25.60 41.88 -1.94
C TYR A 417 26.54 43.08 -1.76
N GLN A 418 27.17 43.24 -0.59
CA GLN A 418 28.15 44.29 -0.37
C GLN A 418 29.38 44.13 -1.28
N ASN A 419 29.87 42.90 -1.47
CA ASN A 419 30.99 42.63 -2.37
C ASN A 419 30.65 42.89 -3.84
N GLU A 420 29.44 42.49 -4.29
CA GLU A 420 28.96 42.77 -5.65
C GLU A 420 28.76 44.26 -5.91
N ALA A 421 28.18 44.98 -4.95
CA ALA A 421 28.02 46.43 -5.03
C ALA A 421 29.38 47.15 -5.06
N ALA A 422 30.35 46.69 -4.26
CA ALA A 422 31.72 47.22 -4.28
C ALA A 422 32.42 46.95 -5.61
N GLN A 423 32.25 45.76 -6.21
CA GLN A 423 32.78 45.44 -7.53
C GLN A 423 32.15 46.28 -8.64
N GLN A 424 30.83 46.50 -8.59
CA GLN A 424 30.15 47.37 -9.55
C GLN A 424 30.59 48.83 -9.40
N ALA A 425 30.76 49.33 -8.18
CA ALA A 425 31.30 50.66 -7.92
C ALA A 425 32.74 50.81 -8.43
N ALA A 426 33.59 49.80 -8.24
CA ALA A 426 34.96 49.77 -8.76
C ALA A 426 34.97 49.76 -10.30
N ASN A 427 34.14 48.93 -10.94
CA ASN A 427 34.02 48.88 -12.40
C ASN A 427 33.50 50.21 -12.97
N ASN A 428 32.50 50.83 -12.34
CA ASN A 428 31.99 52.13 -12.75
C ASN A 428 33.04 53.23 -12.58
N SER A 429 33.86 53.17 -11.52
CA SER A 429 34.97 54.10 -11.30
C SER A 429 36.06 53.93 -12.37
N ILE A 430 36.39 52.70 -12.73
CA ILE A 430 37.35 52.39 -13.82
C ILE A 430 36.82 52.89 -15.18
N MET A 431 35.55 52.65 -15.49
CA MET A 431 34.91 53.14 -16.72
C MET A 431 34.88 54.67 -16.79
N ASN A 432 34.59 55.35 -15.67
CA ASN A 432 34.62 56.81 -15.59
C ASN A 432 36.05 57.36 -15.74
N MET A 433 37.08 56.69 -15.18
CA MET A 433 38.47 57.10 -15.39
C MET A 433 38.93 56.90 -16.84
N GLN A 434 38.44 55.87 -17.53
CA GLN A 434 38.73 55.65 -18.95
C GLN A 434 38.04 56.69 -19.86
N GLN A 435 36.87 57.21 -19.47
CA GLN A 435 36.18 58.27 -20.20
C GLN A 435 36.80 59.67 -20.00
N MET A 436 37.50 59.92 -18.89
CA MET A 436 38.19 61.20 -18.62
C MET A 436 39.55 61.34 -19.32
N HIS A 437 40.08 60.24 -19.87
CA HIS A 437 41.37 60.21 -20.58
C HIS A 437 41.24 60.21 -22.11
N GLN A 438 40.01 60.30 -22.64
CA GLN A 438 39.70 60.65 -24.03
C GLN A 438 39.32 62.12 -24.11
#